data_AF-A0A9P7ZB54-F1
#
_entry.id   AF-A0A9P7ZB54-F1
#
_cell.length_a   1.000
_cell.length_b   1.000
_cell.length_c   1.000
_cell.angle_alpha   90.00
_cell.angle_beta   90.00
_cell.angle_gamma   90.00
#
_symmetry.space_group_name_H-M   'P 1'
#
loop_
_entity.id
_entity.type
_entity.pdbx_description
1 polymer ?
#
loop_
_entity_poly.entity_id
_entity_poly.type
_entity_poly.pdbx_seq_one_letter_code
_entity_poly.pdbx_strand_id
1 'polypeptide(L)'
;MDTSTIYAIVVGGSFCLLLLMNGFPLFARLIRYLAPLVSQHLVYCNVLNRHRLLGPWTRAGVMMQLIYFAGNACCLRFWDTTASQAGLRAGTLAVINMIPLFAIPYLGSLAHLLGVTLGTTRQIHRSAGVMAAVLTMFHVLIMMASQSSFPLSQPKNMFAVIGASSVSFIVLLSVSLFRRPSYETYLRTHQALAALAAYSIWQHLPSKKDFPARISVRIRIQLQKPLDIKAGQAINLWIPSVSFWSFLQSHPFVVISWANKPQDHINLFIGARRSLTRELLYHAKSEHTMNPWVLFSGPYGKSVPMENCENILMVASDFGIAAHLPYLKQLIHGYKARGLRSSYPSSMAGSRYR
;
A
#
# COMPACT_ATOMS: atom_id res chain seq x y z
N MET A 1 3.49 -29.50 0.93
CA MET A 1 4.89 -29.21 1.27
C MET A 1 5.50 -30.54 1.62
N ASP A 2 6.59 -30.89 0.94
CA ASP A 2 7.27 -32.16 1.17
C ASP A 2 7.94 -32.13 2.53
N THR A 3 8.02 -33.29 3.19
CA THR A 3 8.61 -33.42 4.54
C THR A 3 10.05 -32.90 4.59
N SER A 4 10.79 -33.03 3.48
CA SER A 4 12.13 -32.46 3.29
C SER A 4 12.15 -30.94 3.33
N THR A 5 11.15 -30.26 2.77
CA THR A 5 11.06 -28.79 2.81
C THR A 5 10.73 -28.26 4.19
N ILE A 6 9.85 -28.96 4.93
CA ILE A 6 9.54 -28.61 6.32
C ILE A 6 10.78 -28.80 7.18
N TYR A 7 11.50 -29.91 7.01
CA TYR A 7 12.75 -30.19 7.72
C TYR A 7 13.83 -29.14 7.42
N ALA A 8 14.03 -28.76 6.15
CA ALA A 8 15.00 -27.75 5.77
C ALA A 8 14.68 -26.36 6.36
N ILE A 9 13.40 -25.98 6.42
CA ILE A 9 12.97 -24.72 7.05
C ILE A 9 13.23 -24.74 8.56
N VAL A 10 12.93 -25.87 9.22
CA VAL A 10 13.15 -26.00 10.67
C VAL A 10 14.65 -25.95 10.97
N VAL A 11 15.48 -26.73 10.28
CA VAL A 11 16.93 -26.75 10.50
C VAL A 11 17.59 -25.41 10.15
N GLY A 12 17.21 -24.81 9.01
CA GLY A 12 17.70 -23.50 8.61
C GLY A 12 17.26 -22.39 9.58
N GLY A 13 16.01 -22.45 10.05
CA GLY A 13 15.48 -21.55 11.07
C GLY A 13 16.21 -21.68 12.41
N SER A 14 16.47 -22.90 12.87
CA SER A 14 17.24 -23.17 14.09
C SER A 14 18.68 -22.67 13.97
N PHE A 15 19.35 -22.87 12.83
CA PHE A 15 20.70 -22.39 12.61
C PHE A 15 20.77 -20.85 12.54
N CYS A 16 19.82 -20.21 11.86
CA CYS A 16 19.73 -18.75 11.79
C CYS A 16 19.45 -18.14 13.17
N LEU A 17 18.58 -18.78 13.96
CA LEU A 17 18.31 -18.39 15.34
C LEU A 17 19.59 -18.48 16.20
N LEU A 18 20.36 -19.56 16.07
CA LEU A 18 21.64 -19.72 16.78
C LEU A 18 22.68 -18.68 16.36
N LEU A 19 22.78 -18.36 15.07
CA LEU A 19 23.65 -17.29 14.57
C LEU A 19 23.25 -15.93 15.13
N LEU A 20 21.95 -15.64 15.20
CA LEU A 20 21.44 -14.41 15.81
C LEU A 20 21.72 -14.36 17.30
N MET A 21 21.45 -15.44 18.04
CA MET A 21 21.69 -15.51 19.48
C MET A 21 23.17 -15.43 19.86
N ASN A 22 24.07 -16.02 19.06
CA ASN A 22 25.52 -15.97 19.30
C ASN A 22 26.20 -14.71 18.72
N GLY A 23 25.67 -14.16 17.63
CA GLY A 23 26.16 -12.92 17.02
C GLY A 23 25.72 -11.67 17.78
N PHE A 24 24.54 -11.70 18.42
CA PHE A 24 24.01 -10.55 19.16
C PHE A 24 24.91 -10.10 20.33
N PRO A 25 25.52 -10.99 21.16
CA PRO A 25 26.50 -10.60 22.17
C PRO A 25 27.77 -9.97 21.60
N LEU A 26 28.25 -10.45 20.45
CA LEU A 26 29.41 -9.93 19.73
C LEU A 26 29.12 -8.53 19.18
N PHE A 27 27.96 -8.36 18.54
CA PHE A 27 27.46 -7.09 18.06
C PHE A 27 27.26 -6.10 19.20
N ALA A 28 26.65 -6.53 20.31
CA ALA A 28 26.47 -5.72 21.50
C ALA A 28 27.82 -5.33 22.14
N ARG A 29 28.83 -6.22 22.11
CA ARG A 29 30.19 -5.93 22.60
C ARG A 29 30.91 -4.91 21.70
N LEU A 30 30.78 -5.04 20.38
CA LEU A 30 31.28 -4.07 19.40
C LEU A 30 30.63 -2.70 19.61
N ILE A 31 29.30 -2.66 19.78
CA ILE A 31 28.58 -1.42 20.09
C ILE A 31 29.09 -0.82 21.39
N ARG A 32 29.23 -1.61 22.48
CA ARG A 32 29.75 -1.10 23.76
C ARG A 32 31.17 -0.58 23.67
N TYR A 33 32.01 -1.17 22.81
CA TYR A 33 33.38 -0.72 22.57
C TYR A 33 33.43 0.59 21.78
N LEU A 34 32.61 0.70 20.72
CA LEU A 34 32.53 1.90 19.89
C LEU A 34 31.70 3.02 20.53
N ALA A 35 30.78 2.69 21.45
CA ALA A 35 29.87 3.63 22.09
C ALA A 35 30.59 4.82 22.75
N PRO A 36 31.64 4.65 23.58
CA PRO A 36 32.33 5.81 24.18
C PRO A 36 33.03 6.67 23.12
N LEU A 37 33.66 6.07 22.11
CA LEU A 37 34.33 6.78 21.01
C LEU A 37 33.35 7.61 20.18
N VAL A 38 32.22 6.99 19.81
CA VAL A 38 31.10 7.61 19.09
C VAL A 38 30.45 8.70 19.95
N SER A 39 30.21 8.42 21.23
CA SER A 39 29.56 9.35 22.15
C SER A 39 30.41 10.60 22.39
N GLN A 40 31.73 10.45 22.55
CA GLN A 40 32.67 11.57 22.72
C GLN A 40 32.64 12.54 21.54
N HIS A 41 32.57 12.03 20.31
CA HIS A 41 32.63 12.86 19.11
C HIS A 41 31.26 13.35 18.62
N LEU A 42 30.20 12.56 18.81
CA LEU A 42 28.89 12.83 18.22
C LEU A 42 27.82 13.26 19.24
N VAL A 43 27.84 12.73 20.47
CA VAL A 43 26.79 12.97 21.47
C VAL A 43 27.17 14.07 22.47
N TYR A 44 28.40 14.08 22.98
CA TYR A 44 28.84 15.05 23.98
C TYR A 44 29.33 16.38 23.38
N CYS A 45 29.67 16.41 22.09
CA CYS A 45 30.11 17.64 21.43
C CYS A 45 28.90 18.43 20.91
N ASN A 46 28.60 19.55 21.58
CA ASN A 46 27.56 20.48 21.18
C ASN A 46 28.06 21.41 20.06
N VAL A 47 27.30 21.50 18.97
CA VAL A 47 27.52 22.45 17.88
C VAL A 47 26.94 23.82 18.22
N LEU A 48 25.75 23.83 18.84
CA LEU A 48 25.15 25.04 19.40
C LEU A 48 24.92 24.83 20.89
N ASN A 49 25.53 25.70 21.69
CA ASN A 49 25.17 25.88 23.10
C ASN A 49 23.75 26.46 23.22
N ARG A 50 23.16 26.42 24.43
CA ARG A 50 21.77 26.85 24.71
C ARG A 50 21.43 28.17 24.01
N HIS A 51 20.66 28.11 22.92
CA HIS A 51 20.15 29.28 22.23
C HIS A 51 18.64 29.44 22.46
N ARG A 52 18.16 30.68 22.44
CA ARG A 52 16.78 31.06 22.85
C ARG A 52 15.69 30.49 21.92
N LEU A 53 16.05 30.22 20.67
CA LEU A 53 15.13 29.75 19.61
C LEU A 53 15.43 28.31 19.15
N LEU A 54 16.69 27.90 19.23
CA LEU A 54 17.20 26.60 18.79
C LEU A 54 17.82 25.99 20.05
N GLY A 55 17.28 24.87 20.53
CA GLY A 55 17.78 24.23 21.75
C GLY A 55 19.27 23.81 21.63
N PRO A 56 19.86 23.20 22.66
CA PRO A 56 21.20 22.65 22.51
C PRO A 56 21.21 21.59 21.39
N TRP A 57 22.09 21.75 20.41
CA TRP A 57 22.26 20.80 19.30
C TRP A 57 23.58 20.06 19.43
N THR A 58 23.52 18.74 19.55
CA THR A 58 24.69 17.86 19.45
C THR A 58 25.07 17.63 17.98
N ARG A 59 26.32 17.28 17.69
CA ARG A 59 26.76 16.92 16.33
C ARG A 59 25.91 15.79 15.74
N ALA A 60 25.60 14.75 16.54
CA ALA A 60 24.69 13.67 16.18
C ALA A 60 23.30 14.21 15.79
N GLY A 61 22.74 15.12 16.59
CA GLY A 61 21.42 15.70 16.33
C GLY A 61 21.38 16.47 15.00
N VAL A 62 22.45 17.22 14.68
CA VAL A 62 22.58 17.92 13.40
C VAL A 62 22.70 16.93 12.24
N MET A 63 23.56 15.92 12.34
CA MET A 63 23.72 14.91 11.28
C MET A 63 22.43 14.14 11.01
N MET A 64 21.72 13.73 12.06
CA MET A 64 20.43 13.04 11.93
C MET A 64 19.39 13.93 11.22
N GLN A 65 19.37 15.22 11.53
CA GLN A 65 18.48 16.17 10.86
C GLN A 65 18.86 16.36 9.38
N LEU A 66 20.15 16.47 9.06
CA LEU A 66 20.63 16.58 7.69
C LEU A 66 20.28 15.34 6.86
N ILE A 67 20.49 14.14 7.41
CA ILE A 67 20.12 12.88 6.76
C ILE A 67 18.61 12.83 6.51
N TYR A 68 17.80 13.22 7.50
CA TYR A 68 16.35 13.26 7.37
C TYR A 68 15.88 14.26 6.30
N PHE A 69 16.49 15.45 6.21
CA PHE A 69 16.19 16.44 5.17
C PHE A 69 16.64 15.96 3.79
N ALA A 70 17.85 15.40 3.68
CA ALA A 70 18.37 14.85 2.44
C ALA A 70 17.52 13.67 1.93
N GLY A 71 17.06 12.80 2.82
CA GLY A 71 16.14 11.72 2.48
C GLY A 71 14.83 12.22 1.90
N ASN A 72 14.21 13.23 2.53
CA ASN A 72 12.99 13.85 2.01
C ASN A 72 13.23 14.55 0.66
N ALA A 73 14.34 15.27 0.50
CA ALA A 73 14.72 15.92 -0.76
C ALA A 73 14.98 14.90 -1.89
N CYS A 74 15.65 13.78 -1.58
CA CYS A 74 15.88 12.69 -2.53
C CYS A 74 14.55 12.05 -2.98
N CYS A 75 13.62 11.82 -2.04
CA CYS A 75 12.30 11.27 -2.34
C CYS A 75 11.43 12.18 -3.22
N LEU A 76 11.69 13.49 -3.24
CA LEU A 76 11.02 14.41 -4.19
C LEU A 76 11.46 14.15 -5.64
N ARG A 77 12.66 13.58 -5.87
CA ARG A 77 13.26 13.29 -7.19
C ARG A 77 13.07 14.46 -8.17
N PHE A 78 13.54 15.64 -7.75
CA PHE A 78 13.45 16.88 -8.52
C PHE A 78 14.09 16.80 -9.92
N TRP A 79 15.03 15.87 -10.14
CA TRP A 79 15.85 15.84 -11.34
C TRP A 79 15.14 15.25 -12.58
N ASP A 80 14.24 14.29 -12.39
CA ASP A 80 13.67 13.50 -13.51
C ASP A 80 12.14 13.58 -13.61
N THR A 81 11.49 14.56 -12.96
CA THR A 81 10.02 14.65 -12.93
C THR A 81 9.45 16.02 -13.24
N THR A 82 8.24 16.03 -13.79
CA THR A 82 7.51 17.29 -14.05
C THR A 82 7.15 17.98 -12.74
N ALA A 83 7.08 19.32 -12.77
CA ALA A 83 6.74 20.13 -11.59
C ALA A 83 5.48 19.62 -10.89
N SER A 84 4.41 19.36 -11.63
CA SER A 84 3.14 18.83 -11.09
C SER A 84 3.29 17.47 -10.37
N GLN A 85 4.12 16.57 -10.88
CA GLN A 85 4.41 15.29 -10.22
C GLN A 85 5.23 15.48 -8.94
N ALA A 86 6.22 16.37 -8.95
CA ALA A 86 6.99 16.72 -7.75
C ALA A 86 6.07 17.30 -6.66
N GLY A 87 5.12 18.17 -7.02
CA GLY A 87 4.10 18.69 -6.11
C GLY A 87 3.22 17.60 -5.51
N LEU A 88 2.76 16.62 -6.30
CA LEU A 88 1.98 15.49 -5.78
C LEU A 88 2.79 14.60 -4.81
N ARG A 89 4.07 14.37 -5.10
CA ARG A 89 4.98 13.64 -4.21
C ARG A 89 5.22 14.41 -2.91
N ALA A 90 5.39 15.72 -2.97
CA ALA A 90 5.50 16.56 -1.79
C ALA A 90 4.27 16.46 -0.89
N GLY A 91 3.06 16.46 -1.46
CA GLY A 91 1.83 16.22 -0.69
C GLY A 91 1.81 14.84 -0.02
N THR A 92 2.28 13.80 -0.71
CA THR A 92 2.39 12.44 -0.14
C THR A 92 3.42 12.39 1.00
N LEU A 93 4.60 12.99 0.79
CA LEU A 93 5.65 13.06 1.81
C LEU A 93 5.21 13.92 3.00
N ALA A 94 4.44 14.98 2.81
CA ALA A 94 3.88 15.78 3.89
C ALA A 94 3.00 14.91 4.81
N VAL A 95 2.09 14.12 4.24
CA VAL A 95 1.23 13.19 5.00
C VAL A 95 2.05 12.12 5.72
N ILE A 96 3.10 11.57 5.10
CA ILE A 96 3.99 10.61 5.75
C ILE A 96 4.68 11.25 6.97
N ASN A 97 5.22 12.46 6.82
CA ASN A 97 5.86 13.20 7.91
C ASN A 97 4.86 13.69 8.97
N MET A 98 3.56 13.66 8.69
CA MET A 98 2.50 13.92 9.67
C MET A 98 2.18 12.68 10.54
N ILE A 99 2.59 11.46 10.16
CA ILE A 99 2.32 10.25 10.95
C ILE A 99 2.84 10.39 12.39
N PRO A 100 4.11 10.79 12.65
CA PRO A 100 4.59 10.98 14.02
C PRO A 100 3.89 12.11 14.78
N LEU A 101 3.27 13.05 14.07
CA LEU A 101 2.54 14.18 14.68
C LEU A 101 1.20 13.72 15.26
N PHE A 102 0.56 12.73 14.63
CA PHE A 102 -0.74 12.20 15.01
C PHE A 102 -0.68 10.83 15.70
N ALA A 103 0.48 10.19 15.73
CA ALA A 103 0.64 8.82 16.24
C ALA A 103 0.13 8.65 17.68
N ILE A 104 0.41 9.61 18.57
CA ILE A 104 -0.05 9.58 19.96
C ILE A 104 -0.41 11.00 20.44
N PRO A 105 -1.58 11.23 21.06
CA PRO A 105 -2.01 12.55 21.55
C PRO A 105 -1.07 13.16 22.60
N TYR A 106 -0.35 12.32 23.33
CA TYR A 106 0.56 12.71 24.40
C TYR A 106 2.01 12.27 24.08
N LEU A 107 2.91 13.25 23.92
CA LEU A 107 4.32 13.01 23.59
C LEU A 107 5.07 12.19 24.66
N GLY A 108 4.64 12.24 25.92
CA GLY A 108 5.24 11.42 26.98
C GLY A 108 4.96 9.93 26.80
N SER A 109 3.77 9.56 26.33
CA SER A 109 3.44 8.17 26.03
C SER A 109 4.29 7.64 24.86
N LEU A 110 4.55 8.47 23.85
CA LEU A 110 5.45 8.11 22.75
C LEU A 110 6.90 7.96 23.22
N ALA A 111 7.34 8.79 24.17
CA ALA A 111 8.65 8.66 24.79
C ALA A 111 8.81 7.32 25.54
N HIS A 112 7.79 6.91 26.30
CA HIS A 112 7.77 5.61 26.98
C HIS A 112 7.76 4.43 26.00
N LEU A 113 6.95 4.49 24.93
CA LEU A 113 6.87 3.43 23.93
C LEU A 113 8.20 3.22 23.18
N LEU A 114 8.90 4.30 22.86
CA LEU A 114 10.16 4.27 22.11
C LEU A 114 11.40 4.12 23.02
N GLY A 115 11.23 4.16 24.35
CA GLY A 115 12.35 4.13 25.30
C GLY A 115 13.29 5.35 25.18
N VAL A 116 12.80 6.48 24.69
CA VAL A 116 13.59 7.72 24.48
C VAL A 116 13.13 8.84 25.42
N THR A 117 13.96 9.87 25.57
CA THR A 117 13.60 11.00 26.43
C THR A 117 12.47 11.85 25.82
N LEU A 118 11.69 12.51 26.68
CA LEU A 118 10.68 13.49 26.25
C LEU A 118 11.29 14.64 25.42
N GLY A 119 12.55 15.00 25.68
CA GLY A 119 13.29 15.97 24.89
C GLY A 119 13.48 15.53 23.44
N THR A 120 13.89 14.28 23.25
CA THR A 120 14.05 13.64 21.93
C THR A 120 12.71 13.57 21.19
N THR A 121 11.64 13.14 21.85
CA THR A 121 10.30 13.09 21.24
C THR A 121 9.80 14.47 20.84
N ARG A 122 10.03 15.51 21.66
CA ARG A 122 9.71 16.91 21.32
C ARG A 122 10.55 17.43 20.15
N GLN A 123 11.78 16.96 19.99
CA GLN A 123 12.63 17.30 18.84
C GLN A 123 12.08 16.65 17.57
N ILE A 124 11.77 15.35 17.62
CA ILE A 124 11.17 14.60 16.51
C ILE A 124 9.84 15.23 16.07
N HIS A 125 8.96 15.57 17.00
CA HIS A 125 7.69 16.23 16.69
C HIS A 125 7.91 17.59 16.01
N ARG A 126 8.86 18.40 16.50
CA ARG A 126 9.19 19.69 15.87
C ARG A 126 9.80 19.52 14.48
N SER A 127 10.73 18.60 14.28
CA SER A 127 11.36 18.35 12.97
C SER A 127 10.35 17.82 11.96
N ALA A 128 9.47 16.90 12.38
CA ALA A 128 8.41 16.36 11.55
C ALA A 128 7.39 17.44 11.16
N GLY A 129 6.99 18.30 12.11
CA GLY A 129 6.06 19.40 11.88
C GLY A 129 6.60 20.44 10.90
N VAL A 130 7.87 20.85 11.05
CA VAL A 130 8.53 21.79 10.12
C VAL A 130 8.64 21.17 8.73
N MET A 131 9.07 19.91 8.61
CA MET A 131 9.17 19.22 7.32
C MET A 131 7.81 19.10 6.65
N ALA A 132 6.77 18.69 7.38
CA ALA A 132 5.41 18.61 6.87
C ALA A 132 4.91 19.97 6.37
N ALA A 133 5.18 21.06 7.11
CA ALA A 133 4.80 22.41 6.71
C ALA A 133 5.51 22.87 5.42
N VAL A 134 6.83 22.65 5.31
CA VAL A 134 7.61 23.00 4.11
C VAL A 134 7.13 22.20 2.89
N LEU A 135 6.93 20.90 3.03
CA LEU A 135 6.41 20.05 1.94
C LEU A 135 4.98 20.44 1.54
N THR A 136 4.13 20.82 2.51
CA THR A 136 2.77 21.30 2.24
C THR A 136 2.80 22.63 1.50
N MET A 137 3.67 23.57 1.90
CA MET A 137 3.86 24.84 1.20
C MET A 137 4.31 24.62 -0.24
N PHE A 138 5.31 23.76 -0.45
CA PHE A 138 5.77 23.41 -1.80
C PHE A 138 4.66 22.75 -2.63
N HIS A 139 3.90 21.81 -2.05
CA HIS A 139 2.75 21.19 -2.68
C HIS A 139 1.72 22.23 -3.15
N VAL A 140 1.33 23.17 -2.27
CA VAL A 140 0.36 24.23 -2.59
C VAL A 140 0.88 25.14 -3.71
N LEU A 141 2.12 25.62 -3.62
CA LEU A 141 2.72 26.51 -4.61
C LEU A 141 2.75 25.88 -6.01
N ILE A 142 3.15 24.61 -6.09
CA ILE A 142 3.19 23.88 -7.36
C ILE A 142 1.78 23.63 -7.90
N MET A 143 0.82 23.26 -7.05
CA MET A 143 -0.57 23.06 -7.50
C MET A 143 -1.19 24.38 -8.00
N MET A 144 -0.91 25.51 -7.35
CA MET A 144 -1.34 26.83 -7.81
C MET A 144 -0.69 27.24 -9.14
N ALA A 145 0.60 26.93 -9.33
CA ALA A 145 1.31 27.25 -10.56
C ALA A 145 0.93 26.32 -11.74
N SER A 146 0.50 25.08 -11.45
CA SER A 146 0.26 24.05 -12.47
C SER A 146 -1.22 23.89 -12.86
N GLN A 147 -2.16 24.31 -12.02
CA GLN A 147 -3.60 24.17 -12.29
C GLN A 147 -4.20 25.48 -12.77
N SER A 148 -4.95 25.43 -13.88
CA SER A 148 -5.60 26.61 -14.47
C SER A 148 -6.93 26.98 -13.80
N SER A 149 -7.57 26.06 -13.08
CA SER A 149 -8.78 26.34 -12.31
C SER A 149 -8.83 25.53 -11.01
N PHE A 150 -9.19 26.20 -9.91
CA PHE A 150 -9.33 25.60 -8.58
C PHE A 150 -10.66 26.03 -7.96
N PRO A 151 -11.81 25.47 -8.41
CA PRO A 151 -13.12 25.89 -7.93
C PRO A 151 -13.33 25.45 -6.48
N LEU A 152 -13.57 26.42 -5.60
CA LEU A 152 -13.85 26.19 -4.18
C LEU A 152 -15.24 25.59 -3.91
N SER A 153 -16.11 25.54 -4.92
CA SER A 153 -17.40 24.85 -4.84
C SER A 153 -17.24 23.33 -4.72
N GLN A 154 -16.10 22.77 -5.15
CA GLN A 154 -15.83 21.35 -4.97
C GLN A 154 -15.37 21.09 -3.53
N PRO A 155 -16.01 20.15 -2.79
CA PRO A 155 -15.69 19.92 -1.39
C PRO A 155 -14.23 19.54 -1.19
N LYS A 156 -13.66 18.75 -2.10
CA LYS A 156 -12.23 18.34 -2.09
C LYS A 156 -11.25 19.53 -2.11
N ASN A 157 -11.57 20.56 -2.90
CA ASN A 157 -10.74 21.75 -3.04
C ASN A 157 -10.89 22.67 -1.83
N MET A 158 -12.12 22.84 -1.34
CA MET A 158 -12.40 23.58 -0.12
C MET A 158 -11.64 22.98 1.08
N PHE A 159 -11.71 21.67 1.28
CA PHE A 159 -10.97 20.99 2.35
C PHE A 159 -9.45 21.07 2.18
N ALA A 160 -8.93 21.16 0.95
CA ALA A 160 -7.52 21.42 0.71
C ALA A 160 -7.08 22.76 1.33
N VAL A 161 -7.87 23.81 1.10
CA VAL A 161 -7.61 25.16 1.59
C VAL A 161 -7.73 25.23 3.10
N ILE A 162 -8.79 24.62 3.68
CA ILE A 162 -8.97 24.55 5.14
C ILE A 162 -7.80 23.80 5.79
N GLY A 163 -7.35 22.70 5.20
CA GLY A 163 -6.19 21.95 5.69
C GLY A 163 -4.88 22.77 5.63
N ALA A 164 -4.59 23.40 4.49
CA ALA A 164 -3.40 24.22 4.31
C ALA A 164 -3.37 25.45 5.22
N SER A 165 -4.51 26.12 5.40
CA SER A 165 -4.63 27.27 6.31
C SER A 165 -4.48 26.84 7.77
N SER A 166 -5.05 25.70 8.16
CA SER A 166 -4.91 25.14 9.52
C SER A 166 -3.45 24.82 9.84
N VAL A 167 -2.72 24.16 8.93
CA VAL A 167 -1.29 23.88 9.09
C VAL A 167 -0.47 25.17 9.19
N SER A 168 -0.77 26.17 8.36
CA SER A 168 -0.10 27.47 8.40
C SER A 168 -0.33 28.20 9.72
N PHE A 169 -1.56 28.16 10.24
CA PHE A 169 -1.91 28.78 11.51
C PHE A 169 -1.29 28.06 12.71
N ILE A 170 -1.20 26.73 12.67
CA ILE A 170 -0.43 25.94 13.64
C ILE A 170 1.02 26.43 13.70
N VAL A 171 1.69 26.57 12.55
CA VAL A 171 3.09 27.03 12.49
C VAL A 171 3.22 28.45 13.04
N LEU A 172 2.30 29.35 12.68
CA LEU A 172 2.28 30.73 13.18
C LEU A 172 2.14 30.79 14.71
N LEU A 173 1.17 30.08 15.28
CA LEU A 173 0.95 30.03 16.72
C LEU A 173 2.11 29.36 17.49
N SER A 174 2.85 28.46 16.83
CA SER A 174 4.04 27.81 17.42
C SER A 174 5.26 28.73 17.56
N VAL A 175 5.25 29.91 16.92
CA VAL A 175 6.31 30.93 17.09
C VAL A 175 6.32 31.43 18.54
N SER A 176 7.51 31.73 19.07
CA SER A 176 7.68 32.09 20.47
C SER A 176 6.91 33.34 20.91
N LEU A 177 6.54 34.21 19.97
CA LEU A 177 5.78 35.43 20.24
C LEU A 177 4.36 35.11 20.71
N PHE A 178 3.70 34.13 20.08
CA PHE A 178 2.32 33.77 20.37
C PHE A 178 2.22 32.69 21.46
N ARG A 179 3.18 31.76 21.51
CA ARG A 179 3.14 30.65 22.49
C ARG A 179 3.46 31.06 23.94
N ARG A 180 4.35 32.03 24.13
CA ARG A 180 4.83 32.43 25.47
C ARG A 180 3.77 33.09 26.37
N PRO A 181 2.96 34.06 25.90
CA PRO A 181 2.02 34.77 26.78
C PRO A 181 0.94 33.84 27.34
N SER A 182 0.41 32.93 26.51
CA SER A 182 -0.68 32.03 26.89
C SER A 182 -0.42 30.61 26.42
N TYR A 183 0.42 29.88 27.15
CA TYR A 183 0.81 28.51 26.77
C TYR A 183 -0.38 27.53 26.72
N GLU A 184 -1.30 27.62 27.69
CA GLU A 184 -2.48 26.74 27.72
C GLU A 184 -3.41 27.02 26.54
N THR A 185 -3.67 28.30 26.24
CA THR A 185 -4.45 28.70 25.05
C THR A 185 -3.78 28.21 23.77
N TYR A 186 -2.47 28.34 23.65
CA TYR A 186 -1.70 27.80 22.54
C TYR A 186 -1.88 26.28 22.42
N LEU A 187 -1.76 25.53 23.51
CA LEU A 187 -1.85 24.08 23.47
C LEU A 187 -3.24 23.60 23.02
N ARG A 188 -4.32 24.20 23.56
CA ARG A 188 -5.70 23.85 23.20
C ARG A 188 -6.02 24.24 21.76
N THR A 189 -5.62 25.42 21.32
CA THR A 189 -5.81 25.86 19.93
C THR A 189 -5.01 25.01 18.95
N HIS A 190 -3.77 24.63 19.29
CA HIS A 190 -2.95 23.72 18.48
C HIS A 190 -3.62 22.35 18.33
N GLN A 191 -4.15 21.77 19.41
CA GLN A 191 -4.87 20.49 19.36
C GLN A 191 -6.14 20.57 18.51
N ALA A 192 -6.93 21.64 18.66
CA ALA A 192 -8.14 21.85 17.86
C ALA A 192 -7.83 22.02 16.37
N LEU A 193 -6.81 22.83 16.04
CA LEU A 193 -6.36 23.02 14.65
C LEU A 193 -5.74 21.74 14.07
N ALA A 194 -5.04 20.95 14.89
CA ALA A 194 -4.48 19.68 14.44
C ALA A 194 -5.60 18.67 14.10
N ALA A 195 -6.67 18.62 14.90
CA ALA A 195 -7.85 17.81 14.60
C ALA A 195 -8.56 18.30 13.31
N LEU A 196 -8.73 19.62 13.16
CA LEU A 196 -9.30 20.22 11.95
C LEU A 196 -8.45 19.93 10.71
N ALA A 197 -7.12 20.04 10.82
CA ALA A 197 -6.19 19.72 9.75
C ALA A 197 -6.27 18.24 9.39
N ALA A 198 -6.27 17.33 10.37
CA ALA A 198 -6.40 15.89 10.13
C ALA A 198 -7.71 15.55 9.39
N TYR A 199 -8.83 16.12 9.83
CA TYR A 199 -10.12 15.93 9.16
C TYR A 199 -10.13 16.50 7.74
N SER A 200 -9.61 17.71 7.55
CA SER A 200 -9.54 18.36 6.24
C SER A 200 -8.63 17.61 5.27
N ILE A 201 -7.48 17.11 5.74
CA ILE A 201 -6.58 16.25 4.96
C ILE A 201 -7.32 14.96 4.57
N TRP A 202 -8.04 14.34 5.50
CA TRP A 202 -8.80 13.12 5.20
C TRP A 202 -9.85 13.33 4.10
N GLN A 203 -10.56 14.46 4.13
CA GLN A 203 -11.53 14.82 3.08
C GLN A 203 -10.85 15.24 1.76
N HIS A 204 -9.65 15.82 1.83
CA HIS A 204 -8.88 16.20 0.65
C HIS A 204 -8.23 14.99 -0.05
N LEU A 205 -7.84 13.96 0.71
CA LEU A 205 -7.26 12.74 0.17
C LEU A 205 -8.19 12.14 -0.89
N PRO A 206 -7.65 11.69 -2.04
CA PRO A 206 -8.47 11.12 -3.10
C PRO A 206 -9.26 9.93 -2.55
N SER A 207 -10.59 10.05 -2.59
CA SER A 207 -11.47 8.97 -2.15
C SER A 207 -11.30 7.78 -3.08
N LYS A 208 -11.39 6.55 -2.54
CA LYS A 208 -11.41 5.33 -3.35
C LYS A 208 -12.57 5.34 -4.39
N LYS A 209 -13.56 6.22 -4.20
CA LYS A 209 -14.68 6.48 -5.12
C LYS A 209 -14.33 7.40 -6.31
N ASP A 210 -13.21 8.14 -6.24
CA ASP A 210 -12.69 8.94 -7.36
C ASP A 210 -11.94 8.07 -8.40
N PHE A 211 -11.77 6.78 -8.12
CA PHE A 211 -11.45 5.83 -9.19
C PHE A 211 -12.71 5.65 -10.02
N PRO A 212 -12.68 5.94 -11.34
CA PRO A 212 -13.84 5.77 -12.19
C PRO A 212 -14.41 4.37 -11.99
N ALA A 213 -15.72 4.32 -11.76
CA ALA A 213 -16.50 3.14 -11.41
C ALA A 213 -15.91 1.85 -11.99
N ARG A 214 -15.43 0.95 -11.11
CA ARG A 214 -15.17 -0.48 -11.36
C ARG A 214 -14.68 -0.82 -12.76
N ILE A 215 -13.65 -0.13 -13.25
CA ILE A 215 -13.10 -0.50 -14.56
C ILE A 215 -12.39 -1.85 -14.42
N SER A 216 -12.85 -2.81 -15.21
CA SER A 216 -12.35 -4.17 -15.24
C SER A 216 -11.86 -4.50 -16.63
N VAL A 217 -10.84 -5.35 -16.69
CA VAL A 217 -10.31 -5.88 -17.93
C VAL A 217 -10.62 -7.37 -17.95
N ARG A 218 -11.25 -7.81 -19.03
CA ARG A 218 -11.42 -9.23 -19.32
C ARG A 218 -10.32 -9.64 -20.29
N ILE A 219 -9.44 -10.56 -19.85
CA ILE A 219 -8.37 -11.08 -20.68
C ILE A 219 -8.75 -12.51 -21.09
N ARG A 220 -8.67 -12.81 -22.39
CA ARG A 220 -8.79 -14.17 -22.93
C ARG A 220 -7.42 -14.60 -23.41
N ILE A 221 -6.90 -15.68 -22.85
CA ILE A 221 -5.61 -16.26 -23.24
C ILE A 221 -5.92 -17.54 -23.99
N GLN A 222 -5.42 -17.65 -25.22
CA GLN A 222 -5.46 -18.89 -25.99
C GLN A 222 -4.34 -19.80 -25.52
N LEU A 223 -4.68 -21.05 -25.21
CA LEU A 223 -3.75 -22.07 -24.75
C LEU A 223 -3.25 -22.87 -25.95
N GLN A 224 -1.95 -23.15 -25.97
CA GLN A 224 -1.36 -24.03 -26.99
C GLN A 224 -1.73 -25.50 -26.77
N LYS A 225 -2.04 -25.88 -25.53
CA LYS A 225 -2.48 -27.22 -25.14
C LYS A 225 -3.74 -27.13 -24.29
N PRO A 226 -4.76 -27.96 -24.54
CA PRO A 226 -5.96 -27.99 -23.72
C PRO A 226 -5.61 -28.29 -22.27
N LEU A 227 -6.08 -27.46 -21.35
CA LEU A 227 -5.79 -27.59 -19.92
C LEU A 227 -7.08 -27.80 -19.14
N ASP A 228 -7.10 -28.78 -18.24
CA ASP A 228 -8.19 -28.99 -17.30
C ASP A 228 -8.02 -28.06 -16.08
N ILE A 229 -9.01 -27.19 -15.84
CA ILE A 229 -8.98 -26.19 -14.77
C ILE A 229 -10.23 -26.36 -13.91
N LYS A 230 -10.01 -26.63 -12.62
CA LYS A 230 -11.08 -26.75 -11.64
C LYS A 230 -11.52 -25.39 -11.12
N ALA A 231 -12.77 -25.32 -10.66
CA ALA A 231 -13.31 -24.08 -10.13
C ALA A 231 -12.50 -23.59 -8.91
N GLY A 232 -12.21 -22.29 -8.88
CA GLY A 232 -11.45 -21.63 -7.81
C GLY A 232 -9.93 -21.66 -7.98
N GLN A 233 -9.39 -22.28 -9.03
CA GLN A 233 -7.95 -22.28 -9.29
C GLN A 233 -7.45 -20.96 -9.90
N ALA A 234 -6.20 -20.62 -9.60
CA ALA A 234 -5.53 -19.41 -10.05
C ALA A 234 -4.27 -19.72 -10.86
N ILE A 235 -3.86 -18.78 -11.70
CA ILE A 235 -2.61 -18.84 -12.46
C ILE A 235 -1.75 -17.61 -12.15
N ASN A 236 -0.44 -17.76 -12.19
CA ASN A 236 0.49 -16.64 -12.18
C ASN A 236 0.71 -16.18 -13.60
N LEU A 237 0.37 -14.93 -13.89
CA LEU A 237 0.47 -14.32 -15.21
C LEU A 237 1.68 -13.39 -15.28
N TRP A 238 2.45 -13.51 -16.36
CA TRP A 238 3.60 -12.67 -16.68
C TRP A 238 3.42 -12.05 -18.07
N ILE A 239 3.41 -10.72 -18.13
CA ILE A 239 3.26 -9.96 -19.38
C ILE A 239 4.35 -8.88 -19.42
N PRO A 240 5.54 -9.17 -19.98
CA PRO A 240 6.67 -8.25 -19.96
C PRO A 240 6.39 -6.94 -20.73
N SER A 241 5.59 -6.99 -21.80
CA SER A 241 5.36 -5.86 -22.70
C SER A 241 4.45 -4.74 -22.14
N VAL A 242 3.92 -4.90 -20.93
CA VAL A 242 2.91 -3.98 -20.37
C VAL A 242 3.56 -2.80 -19.62
N SER A 243 4.75 -2.95 -19.05
CA SER A 243 5.46 -1.84 -18.39
C SER A 243 6.96 -2.10 -18.31
N PHE A 244 7.77 -1.04 -18.21
CA PHE A 244 9.23 -1.11 -18.10
C PHE A 244 9.70 -1.98 -16.92
N TRP A 245 8.91 -2.10 -15.84
CA TRP A 245 9.23 -2.95 -14.69
C TRP A 245 8.45 -4.28 -14.67
N SER A 246 7.52 -4.51 -15.61
CA SER A 246 6.70 -5.73 -15.66
C SER A 246 7.49 -6.98 -16.03
N PHE A 247 8.66 -6.84 -16.66
CA PHE A 247 9.52 -7.98 -16.98
C PHE A 247 10.03 -8.72 -15.73
N LEU A 248 10.01 -8.10 -14.54
CA LEU A 248 10.40 -8.74 -13.27
C LEU A 248 9.20 -9.14 -12.37
N GLN A 249 7.96 -9.02 -12.84
CA GLN A 249 6.78 -9.14 -11.99
C GLN A 249 5.75 -10.13 -12.54
N SER A 250 5.52 -11.23 -11.83
CA SER A 250 4.41 -12.16 -12.09
C SER A 250 3.30 -12.01 -11.05
N HIS A 251 2.04 -12.04 -11.47
CA HIS A 251 0.90 -11.83 -10.55
C HIS A 251 -0.14 -12.95 -10.59
N PRO A 252 -0.67 -13.39 -9.43
CA PRO A 252 -1.71 -14.40 -9.36
C PRO A 252 -3.08 -13.83 -9.76
N PHE A 253 -3.80 -14.54 -10.63
CA PHE A 253 -5.19 -14.25 -11.01
C PHE A 253 -6.05 -15.51 -11.00
N VAL A 254 -7.26 -15.40 -10.46
CA VAL A 254 -8.23 -16.51 -10.46
C VAL A 254 -8.82 -16.68 -11.85
N VAL A 255 -8.90 -17.91 -12.32
CA VAL A 255 -9.48 -18.26 -13.61
C VAL A 255 -11.00 -18.28 -13.49
N ILE A 256 -11.69 -17.50 -14.33
CA ILE A 256 -13.17 -17.39 -14.32
C ILE A 256 -13.86 -18.29 -15.36
N SER A 257 -13.08 -18.91 -16.24
CA SER A 257 -13.56 -19.96 -17.14
C SER A 257 -13.54 -21.29 -16.40
N TRP A 258 -14.61 -22.06 -16.59
CA TRP A 258 -14.72 -23.43 -16.11
C TRP A 258 -15.48 -24.23 -17.16
N ALA A 259 -15.06 -25.46 -17.40
CA ALA A 259 -15.75 -26.44 -18.25
C ALA A 259 -15.44 -27.85 -17.76
N ASN A 260 -16.30 -28.81 -18.11
CA ASN A 260 -16.11 -30.24 -17.83
C ASN A 260 -15.07 -30.92 -18.73
N LYS A 261 -14.52 -30.21 -19.72
CA LYS A 261 -13.51 -30.70 -20.65
C LYS A 261 -12.31 -29.77 -20.63
N PRO A 262 -11.11 -30.28 -20.96
CA PRO A 262 -9.93 -29.45 -21.16
C PRO A 262 -10.24 -28.26 -22.07
N GLN A 263 -9.85 -27.06 -21.65
CA GLN A 263 -10.15 -25.82 -22.34
C GLN A 263 -8.97 -25.38 -23.20
N ASP A 264 -9.25 -24.91 -24.43
CA ASP A 264 -8.25 -24.28 -25.31
C ASP A 264 -8.05 -22.80 -25.00
N HIS A 265 -8.86 -22.23 -24.12
CA HIS A 265 -8.73 -20.84 -23.72
C HIS A 265 -9.14 -20.64 -22.27
N ILE A 266 -8.51 -19.66 -21.63
CA ILE A 266 -8.82 -19.25 -20.27
C ILE A 266 -9.28 -17.80 -20.26
N ASN A 267 -10.27 -17.52 -19.41
CA ASN A 267 -10.76 -16.17 -19.20
C ASN A 267 -10.33 -15.71 -17.80
N LEU A 268 -9.78 -14.50 -17.73
CA LEU A 268 -9.45 -13.80 -16.50
C LEU A 268 -10.33 -12.56 -16.37
N PHE A 269 -10.77 -12.25 -15.15
CA PHE A 269 -11.49 -11.03 -14.83
C PHE A 269 -10.69 -10.24 -13.80
N ILE A 270 -10.10 -9.14 -14.24
CA ILE A 270 -9.13 -8.38 -13.46
C ILE A 270 -9.68 -7.00 -13.20
N GLY A 271 -9.78 -6.63 -11.93
CA GLY A 271 -10.05 -5.25 -11.55
C GLY A 271 -8.82 -4.37 -11.71
N ALA A 272 -8.97 -3.20 -12.33
CA ALA A 272 -7.87 -2.25 -12.41
C ALA A 272 -7.49 -1.74 -11.01
N ARG A 273 -6.28 -2.08 -10.56
CA ARG A 273 -5.63 -1.59 -9.34
C ARG A 273 -4.42 -0.72 -9.73
N ARG A 274 -3.62 -0.27 -8.75
CA ARG A 274 -2.42 0.55 -9.03
C ARG A 274 -1.39 -0.23 -9.88
N SER A 275 -0.61 0.49 -10.69
CA SER A 275 0.49 -0.05 -11.52
C SER A 275 0.01 -1.00 -12.65
N LEU A 276 0.50 -2.23 -12.74
CA LEU A 276 0.31 -3.15 -13.88
C LEU A 276 -1.13 -3.24 -14.40
N THR A 277 -2.10 -3.39 -13.51
CA THR A 277 -3.51 -3.59 -13.89
C THR A 277 -4.16 -2.31 -14.42
N ARG A 278 -3.63 -1.13 -14.09
CA ARG A 278 -4.01 0.15 -14.71
C ARG A 278 -3.41 0.28 -16.11
N GLU A 279 -2.19 -0.20 -16.29
CA GLU A 279 -1.50 -0.17 -17.58
C GLU A 279 -2.16 -1.14 -18.58
N LEU A 280 -2.53 -2.35 -18.12
CA LEU A 280 -3.37 -3.28 -18.88
C LEU A 280 -4.68 -2.65 -19.31
N LEU A 281 -5.30 -1.86 -18.44
CA LEU A 281 -6.52 -1.16 -18.77
C LEU A 281 -6.30 -0.04 -19.80
N TYR A 282 -5.19 0.68 -19.70
CA TYR A 282 -4.83 1.72 -20.66
C TYR A 282 -4.67 1.12 -22.06
N HIS A 283 -3.91 0.03 -22.17
CA HIS A 283 -3.75 -0.70 -23.43
C HIS A 283 -5.04 -1.33 -23.95
N ALA A 284 -5.94 -1.79 -23.08
CA ALA A 284 -7.23 -2.32 -23.49
C ALA A 284 -8.19 -1.24 -24.03
N LYS A 285 -8.01 0.03 -23.62
CA LYS A 285 -8.82 1.17 -24.10
C LYS A 285 -8.28 1.78 -25.39
N SER A 286 -6.97 1.72 -25.61
CA SER A 286 -6.39 2.04 -26.91
C SER A 286 -6.70 0.87 -27.85
N GLU A 287 -7.58 1.03 -28.84
CA GLU A 287 -8.00 -0.02 -29.79
C GLU A 287 -6.86 -0.64 -30.64
N HIS A 288 -5.60 -0.35 -30.32
CA HIS A 288 -4.44 -1.02 -30.88
C HIS A 288 -4.37 -2.47 -30.39
N THR A 289 -4.56 -3.40 -31.33
CA THR A 289 -4.34 -4.84 -31.13
C THR A 289 -2.86 -5.12 -30.85
N MET A 290 -2.49 -5.12 -29.58
CA MET A 290 -1.22 -5.70 -29.16
C MET A 290 -1.39 -7.23 -29.07
N ASN A 291 -0.44 -7.96 -29.67
CA ASN A 291 -0.22 -9.39 -29.42
C ASN A 291 0.96 -9.53 -28.44
N PRO A 292 0.82 -9.15 -27.16
CA PRO A 292 1.92 -9.24 -26.23
C PRO A 292 2.29 -10.70 -26.01
N TRP A 293 3.58 -10.95 -25.78
CA TRP A 293 4.00 -12.24 -25.26
C TRP A 293 3.42 -12.41 -23.86
N VAL A 294 2.65 -13.48 -23.68
CA VAL A 294 2.01 -13.81 -22.40
C VAL A 294 2.49 -15.18 -21.98
N LEU A 295 3.08 -15.24 -20.79
CA LEU A 295 3.51 -16.47 -20.14
C LEU A 295 2.73 -16.63 -18.85
N PHE A 296 2.35 -17.86 -18.53
CA PHE A 296 1.69 -18.14 -17.26
C PHE A 296 2.21 -19.43 -16.65
N SER A 297 2.11 -19.51 -15.32
CA SER A 297 2.43 -20.71 -14.55
C SER A 297 1.22 -21.12 -13.70
N GLY A 298 0.96 -22.41 -13.58
CA GLY A 298 -0.19 -22.96 -12.88
C GLY A 298 -0.78 -24.19 -13.59
N PRO A 299 -1.99 -24.65 -13.19
CA PRO A 299 -2.91 -24.00 -12.25
C PRO A 299 -2.54 -24.27 -10.78
N TYR A 300 -2.79 -23.29 -9.93
CA TYR A 300 -2.56 -23.33 -8.49
C TYR A 300 -3.88 -23.28 -7.70
N GLY A 301 -3.86 -23.82 -6.50
CA GLY A 301 -5.01 -23.86 -5.62
C GLY A 301 -5.83 -25.15 -5.73
N LYS A 302 -6.63 -25.41 -4.69
CA LYS A 302 -7.53 -26.57 -4.62
C LYS A 302 -8.95 -26.12 -4.88
N SER A 303 -9.69 -26.93 -5.64
CA SER A 303 -11.12 -26.74 -5.81
C SER A 303 -11.87 -27.33 -4.63
N VAL A 304 -12.89 -26.62 -4.16
CA VAL A 304 -13.76 -27.10 -3.08
C VAL A 304 -14.90 -27.92 -3.70
N PRO A 305 -15.09 -29.19 -3.27
CA PRO A 305 -16.19 -30.01 -3.78
C PRO A 305 -17.53 -29.42 -3.29
N MET A 306 -18.34 -28.91 -4.21
CA MET A 306 -19.64 -28.31 -3.90
C MET A 306 -20.82 -29.28 -4.06
N GLU A 307 -20.57 -30.48 -4.59
CA GLU A 307 -21.62 -31.46 -4.91
C GLU A 307 -22.30 -32.06 -3.67
N ASN A 308 -21.61 -32.04 -2.52
CA ASN A 308 -22.09 -32.61 -1.26
C ASN A 308 -22.76 -31.56 -0.35
N CYS A 309 -22.90 -30.31 -0.81
CA CYS A 309 -23.47 -29.23 0.01
C CYS A 309 -24.90 -28.91 -0.47
N GLU A 310 -25.87 -28.99 0.44
CA GLU A 310 -27.27 -28.62 0.16
C GLU A 310 -27.44 -27.10 0.08
N ASN A 311 -26.81 -26.37 1.02
CA ASN A 311 -26.88 -24.91 1.10
C ASN A 311 -25.50 -24.29 0.87
N ILE A 312 -25.43 -23.32 -0.03
CA ILE A 312 -24.17 -22.66 -0.42
C ILE A 312 -24.30 -21.15 -0.20
N LEU A 313 -23.55 -20.61 0.75
CA LEU A 313 -23.39 -19.17 0.96
C LEU A 313 -22.09 -18.68 0.31
N MET A 314 -22.21 -17.75 -0.63
CA MET A 314 -21.08 -17.12 -1.30
C MET A 314 -20.98 -15.65 -0.88
N VAL A 315 -19.82 -15.24 -0.34
CA VAL A 315 -19.58 -13.86 0.10
C VAL A 315 -18.39 -13.28 -0.66
N ALA A 316 -18.62 -12.21 -1.41
CA ALA A 316 -17.60 -11.54 -2.20
C ALA A 316 -17.55 -10.05 -1.90
N SER A 317 -16.34 -9.48 -1.90
CA SER A 317 -16.10 -8.03 -1.85
C SER A 317 -15.34 -7.58 -3.10
N ASP A 318 -15.76 -6.46 -3.68
CA ASP A 318 -15.18 -5.88 -4.91
C ASP A 318 -15.01 -6.93 -6.04
N PHE A 319 -13.79 -7.06 -6.58
CA PHE A 319 -13.44 -8.02 -7.63
C PHE A 319 -13.23 -9.46 -7.11
N GLY A 320 -13.39 -9.71 -5.81
CA GLY A 320 -13.40 -11.06 -5.23
C GLY A 320 -14.53 -11.94 -5.79
N ILE A 321 -15.51 -11.35 -6.49
CA ILE A 321 -16.52 -12.09 -7.26
C ILE A 321 -15.90 -13.00 -8.33
N ALA A 322 -14.72 -12.66 -8.85
CA ALA A 322 -14.00 -13.49 -9.82
C ALA A 322 -13.77 -14.92 -9.29
N ALA A 323 -13.51 -15.08 -7.99
CA ALA A 323 -13.31 -16.39 -7.38
C ALA A 323 -14.58 -17.25 -7.33
N HIS A 324 -15.76 -16.62 -7.36
CA HIS A 324 -17.05 -17.27 -7.24
C HIS A 324 -17.66 -17.65 -8.60
N LEU A 325 -17.34 -16.89 -9.66
CA LEU A 325 -17.82 -17.12 -11.02
C LEU A 325 -17.63 -18.56 -11.55
N PRO A 326 -16.47 -19.24 -11.39
CA PRO A 326 -16.32 -20.60 -11.89
C PRO A 326 -17.19 -21.60 -11.11
N TYR A 327 -17.35 -21.41 -9.79
CA TYR A 327 -18.23 -22.24 -8.97
C TYR A 327 -19.71 -22.06 -9.35
N LEU A 328 -20.15 -20.83 -9.61
CA LEU A 328 -21.50 -20.55 -10.10
C LEU A 328 -21.77 -21.24 -11.45
N LYS A 329 -20.80 -21.19 -12.38
CA LYS A 329 -20.92 -21.91 -13.66
C LYS A 329 -21.02 -23.42 -13.47
N GLN A 330 -20.22 -23.99 -12.57
CA GLN A 330 -20.27 -25.40 -12.23
C GLN A 330 -21.64 -25.81 -11.68
N LEU A 331 -22.20 -25.02 -10.75
CA LEU A 331 -23.52 -25.27 -10.17
C LEU A 331 -24.64 -25.19 -11.21
N ILE A 332 -24.63 -24.17 -12.07
CA ILE A 332 -25.62 -24.01 -13.14
C ILE A 332 -25.53 -25.17 -14.13
N HIS A 333 -24.32 -25.60 -14.49
CA HIS A 333 -24.12 -26.72 -15.40
C HIS A 333 -24.63 -28.03 -14.77
N GLY A 334 -24.28 -28.30 -13.51
CA GLY A 334 -24.77 -29.45 -12.76
C GLY A 334 -26.29 -29.46 -12.58
N TYR A 335 -26.92 -28.30 -12.39
CA TYR A 335 -28.37 -28.16 -12.35
C TYR A 335 -29.01 -28.51 -13.70
N LYS A 336 -28.51 -27.93 -14.81
CA LYS A 336 -29.01 -28.22 -16.16
C LYS A 336 -28.86 -29.70 -16.54
N ALA A 337 -27.73 -30.31 -16.21
CA ALA A 337 -27.48 -31.73 -16.46
C ALA A 337 -28.46 -32.63 -15.70
N ARG A 338 -28.83 -32.28 -14.46
CA ARG A 338 -29.84 -32.99 -13.66
C ARG A 338 -31.25 -32.82 -14.22
N GLY A 339 -31.63 -31.61 -14.62
CA GLY A 339 -32.93 -31.33 -15.24
C GLY A 339 -33.14 -32.09 -16.56
N LEU A 340 -32.11 -32.19 -17.40
CA LEU A 340 -32.16 -32.99 -18.64
C LEU A 340 -32.34 -34.49 -18.37
N ARG A 341 -31.74 -35.00 -17.28
CA ARG A 341 -31.89 -36.41 -16.86
C ARG A 341 -33.28 -36.74 -16.31
N SER A 342 -33.96 -35.79 -15.69
CA SER A 342 -35.34 -35.96 -15.24
C SER A 342 -36.37 -35.87 -16.37
N SER A 343 -36.07 -35.14 -17.46
CA SER A 343 -37.00 -34.95 -18.59
C SER A 343 -36.93 -36.06 -19.64
N TYR A 344 -35.83 -36.83 -19.69
CA TYR A 344 -35.70 -38.04 -20.51
C TYR A 344 -35.26 -39.20 -19.61
N PRO A 345 -36.17 -39.87 -18.90
CA PRO A 345 -35.84 -41.14 -18.27
C PRO A 345 -35.42 -42.11 -19.37
N SER A 346 -34.22 -42.66 -19.25
CA SER A 346 -33.66 -43.67 -20.15
C SER A 346 -34.58 -44.89 -20.22
N SER A 347 -35.54 -44.85 -21.14
CA SER A 347 -36.45 -45.93 -21.49
C SER A 347 -35.84 -46.83 -22.55
N MET A 348 -34.62 -47.34 -22.35
CA MET A 348 -34.06 -48.47 -23.12
C MET A 348 -32.94 -49.15 -22.31
N ALA A 349 -33.31 -49.81 -21.21
CA ALA A 349 -32.59 -50.99 -20.75
C ALA A 349 -33.51 -52.17 -21.07
N GLY A 350 -33.18 -52.85 -22.17
CA GLY A 350 -34.03 -53.84 -22.80
C GLY A 350 -34.36 -55.01 -21.90
N SER A 351 -35.65 -55.32 -21.85
CA SER A 351 -36.14 -56.69 -21.82
C SER A 351 -35.53 -57.46 -22.99
N ARG A 352 -34.71 -58.48 -22.70
CA ARG A 352 -34.56 -59.68 -23.53
C ARG A 352 -34.24 -60.90 -22.67
N TYR A 353 -35.27 -61.75 -22.58
CA TYR A 353 -35.29 -63.21 -22.57
C TYR A 353 -34.63 -64.02 -21.44
N ARG A 354 -35.53 -64.74 -20.75
CA ARG A 354 -35.47 -66.14 -20.27
C ARG A 354 -34.23 -66.65 -19.55
#